data_AF-A0A4P6JWU9-F1
#
_entry.id   AF-A0A4P6JWU9-F1
#
_cell.length_a   1.000
_cell.length_b   1.000
_cell.length_c   1.000
_cell.angle_alpha   90.00
_cell.angle_beta   90.00
_cell.angle_gamma   90.00
#
_symmetry.space_group_name_H-M   'P 1'
#
loop_
_entity.id
_entity.type
_entity.pdbx_description
1 polymer ?
#
loop_
_entity_poly.entity_id
_entity_poly.type
_entity_poly.pdbx_seq_one_letter_code
_entity_poly.pdbx_strand_id
1 'polypeptide(L)'
;MANKESTHRSHVIPERPQILRILDQLNQARLLQIMCANLPDEKRVADNLFKQCHRWLQRSGVPFYYDEQEHLYLLVIIQAVPEMETKKL
;
A
#
# COMPACT_ATOMS: atom_id res chain seq x y z
N MET A 1 -0.85 -31.91 -29.26
CA MET A 1 -1.76 -30.75 -29.16
C MET A 1 -2.08 -30.51 -27.71
N ALA A 2 -1.58 -29.42 -27.12
CA ALA A 2 -2.05 -28.90 -25.83
C ALA A 2 -1.81 -27.39 -25.85
N ASN A 3 -2.88 -26.64 -26.13
CA ASN A 3 -2.88 -25.19 -26.10
C ASN A 3 -2.60 -24.74 -24.66
N LYS A 4 -1.41 -24.19 -24.43
CA LYS A 4 -1.12 -23.43 -23.21
C LYS A 4 -1.75 -22.05 -23.39
N GLU A 5 -3.01 -21.92 -23.01
CA GLU A 5 -3.69 -20.63 -22.96
C GLU A 5 -3.01 -19.72 -21.94
N SER A 6 -2.37 -18.71 -22.47
CA SER A 6 -1.77 -17.56 -21.81
C SER A 6 -2.84 -16.78 -21.03
N THR A 7 -2.96 -17.01 -19.72
CA THR A 7 -3.69 -16.07 -18.86
C THR A 7 -2.75 -14.89 -18.57
N HIS A 8 -2.71 -13.94 -19.50
CA HIS A 8 -2.17 -12.61 -19.24
C HIS A 8 -3.00 -11.99 -18.10
N ARG A 9 -2.50 -12.10 -16.87
CA ARG A 9 -2.99 -11.29 -15.76
C ARG A 9 -2.59 -9.85 -16.08
N SER A 10 -3.50 -9.13 -16.73
CA SER A 10 -3.45 -7.68 -16.84
C SER A 10 -3.20 -7.15 -15.42
N HIS A 11 -1.99 -6.68 -15.15
CA HIS A 11 -1.66 -5.98 -13.92
C HIS A 11 -2.41 -4.65 -14.00
N VAL A 12 -3.67 -4.66 -13.56
CA VAL A 12 -4.46 -3.45 -13.43
C VAL A 12 -3.82 -2.66 -12.31
N ILE A 13 -3.18 -1.54 -12.67
CA ILE A 13 -2.68 -0.57 -11.69
C ILE A 13 -3.90 -0.12 -10.89
N PRO A 14 -3.94 -0.35 -9.57
CA PRO A 14 -5.10 0.01 -8.77
C PRO A 14 -5.29 1.52 -8.75
N GLU A 15 -6.54 1.95 -8.74
CA GLU A 15 -6.86 3.37 -8.74
C GLU A 15 -6.43 4.03 -7.42
N ARG A 16 -6.06 5.31 -7.49
CA ARG A 16 -5.61 6.07 -6.32
C ARG A 16 -6.58 6.00 -5.12
N PRO A 17 -7.92 6.12 -5.28
CA PRO A 17 -8.84 5.97 -4.15
C PRO A 17 -8.77 4.59 -3.48
N GLN A 18 -8.58 3.53 -4.28
CA GLN A 18 -8.43 2.18 -3.76
C GLN A 18 -7.13 2.04 -2.98
N ILE A 19 -6.02 2.57 -3.50
CA ILE A 19 -4.72 2.59 -2.81
C ILE A 19 -4.85 3.29 -1.46
N LEU A 20 -5.43 4.49 -1.44
CA LEU A 20 -5.61 5.27 -0.21
C LEU A 20 -6.47 4.54 0.82
N ARG A 21 -7.55 3.87 0.38
CA ARG A 21 -8.38 3.05 1.27
C ARG A 21 -7.61 1.89 1.90
N ILE A 22 -6.79 1.18 1.12
CA ILE A 22 -5.98 0.08 1.65
C ILE A 22 -4.89 0.59 2.60
N LEU A 23 -4.28 1.74 2.29
CA LEU A 23 -3.28 2.37 3.15
C LEU A 23 -3.90 2.83 4.49
N ASP A 24 -5.10 3.42 4.45
CA ASP A 24 -5.84 3.78 5.66
C ASP A 24 -6.16 2.55 6.52
N GLN A 25 -6.61 1.44 5.90
CA GLN A 25 -6.82 0.18 6.62
C GLN A 25 -5.53 -0.39 7.22
N LEU A 26 -4.38 -0.24 6.55
CA LEU A 26 -3.09 -0.64 7.08
C LEU A 26 -2.74 0.16 8.35
N ASN A 27 -2.98 1.47 8.32
CA ASN A 27 -2.75 2.37 9.45
C ASN A 27 -3.67 2.06 10.63
N GLN A 28 -4.96 1.83 10.37
CA GLN A 28 -5.91 1.40 11.40
C GLN A 28 -5.51 0.06 12.02
N ALA A 29 -5.09 -0.91 11.20
CA ALA A 29 -4.61 -2.20 11.70
C ALA A 29 -3.37 -2.02 12.60
N ARG A 30 -2.44 -1.13 12.23
CA ARG A 30 -1.27 -0.83 13.05
C ARG A 30 -1.65 -0.19 14.39
N LEU A 31 -2.59 0.74 14.39
CA LEU A 31 -3.10 1.35 15.62
C LEU A 31 -3.75 0.30 16.53
N LEU A 32 -4.59 -0.58 15.96
CA LEU A 32 -5.22 -1.68 16.70
C LEU A 32 -4.21 -2.64 17.30
N GLN A 33 -3.10 -2.96 16.61
CA GLN A 33 -2.03 -3.78 17.19
C GLN A 33 -1.44 -3.16 18.47
N ILE A 34 -1.29 -1.83 18.48
CA ILE A 34 -0.75 -1.09 19.62
C ILE A 34 -1.79 -1.05 20.75
N MET A 35 -3.04 -0.71 20.45
CA MET A 35 -4.11 -0.59 21.44
C MET A 35 -4.48 -1.94 22.07
N CYS A 36 -4.51 -3.00 21.26
CA CYS A 36 -4.90 -4.34 21.68
C CYS A 36 -3.70 -5.21 22.07
N ALA A 37 -2.54 -4.63 22.42
CA ALA A 37 -1.32 -5.38 22.71
C ALA A 37 -1.51 -6.47 23.79
N ASN A 38 -2.43 -6.23 24.74
CA ASN A 38 -2.77 -7.12 25.85
C ASN A 38 -4.05 -7.95 25.62
N LEU A 39 -4.64 -7.88 24.43
CA LEU A 39 -5.88 -8.54 24.04
C LEU A 39 -5.59 -9.50 22.87
N PRO A 40 -5.31 -10.79 23.14
CA PRO A 40 -4.72 -11.70 22.15
C PRO A 40 -5.59 -11.92 20.90
N ASP A 41 -6.90 -12.00 21.06
CA ASP A 41 -7.83 -12.26 19.96
C ASP A 41 -7.96 -11.05 19.03
N GLU A 42 -8.11 -9.86 19.61
CA GLU A 42 -8.18 -8.59 18.91
C GLU A 42 -6.86 -8.28 18.21
N LYS A 43 -5.73 -8.55 18.89
CA LYS A 43 -4.40 -8.44 18.30
C LYS A 43 -4.25 -9.35 17.09
N ARG A 44 -4.75 -10.59 17.15
CA ARG A 44 -4.72 -11.54 16.02
C ARG A 44 -5.53 -11.02 14.84
N VAL A 45 -6.69 -10.41 15.08
CA VAL A 45 -7.50 -9.77 14.02
C VAL A 45 -6.71 -8.61 13.38
N ALA A 46 -6.11 -7.74 14.19
CA ALA A 46 -5.31 -6.62 13.72
C ALA A 46 -4.07 -7.09 12.92
N ASP A 47 -3.38 -8.13 13.37
CA ASP A 47 -2.26 -8.74 12.65
C ASP A 47 -2.66 -9.32 11.29
N ASN A 48 -3.83 -9.96 11.22
CA ASN A 48 -4.34 -10.51 9.98
C ASN A 48 -4.73 -9.41 8.99
N LEU A 49 -5.37 -8.34 9.46
CA LEU A 49 -5.71 -7.19 8.61
C LEU A 49 -4.44 -6.49 8.11
N PHE A 50 -3.49 -6.23 9.00
CA PHE A 50 -2.21 -5.62 8.66
C PHE A 50 -1.49 -6.41 7.56
N LYS A 51 -1.35 -7.73 7.73
CA LYS A 51 -0.69 -8.60 6.73
C LYS A 51 -1.41 -8.60 5.39
N GLN A 52 -2.74 -8.53 5.37
CA GLN A 52 -3.52 -8.48 4.12
C GLN A 52 -3.28 -7.18 3.37
N CYS A 53 -3.43 -6.03 4.04
CA CYS A 53 -3.23 -4.72 3.43
C CYS A 53 -1.77 -4.54 2.96
N HIS A 54 -0.79 -4.92 3.79
CA HIS A 54 0.62 -4.82 3.46
C HIS A 54 0.99 -5.66 2.23
N ARG A 55 0.55 -6.92 2.17
CA ARG A 55 0.78 -7.78 1.01
C ARG A 55 0.09 -7.26 -0.24
N TRP A 56 -1.10 -6.68 -0.11
CA TRP A 56 -1.81 -6.10 -1.24
C TRP A 56 -1.01 -4.93 -1.82
N LEU A 57 -0.55 -4.00 -0.99
CA LEU A 57 0.24 -2.85 -1.44
C LEU A 57 1.54 -3.28 -2.12
N GLN A 58 2.23 -4.28 -1.56
CA GLN A 58 3.44 -4.87 -2.15
C GLN A 58 3.17 -5.51 -3.53
N ARG A 59 2.10 -6.30 -3.65
CA ARG A 59 1.73 -6.97 -4.92
C ARG A 59 1.26 -5.98 -5.99
N SER A 60 0.64 -4.89 -5.57
CA SER A 60 0.17 -3.83 -6.46
C SER A 60 1.31 -2.93 -6.97
N GLY A 61 2.55 -3.12 -6.50
CA GLY A 61 3.69 -2.29 -6.90
C GLY A 61 3.58 -0.83 -6.46
N VAL A 62 2.76 -0.56 -5.44
CA VAL A 62 2.55 0.79 -4.92
C VAL A 62 3.71 1.11 -3.97
N PRO A 63 4.47 2.20 -4.19
CA PRO A 63 5.51 2.61 -3.27
C PRO A 63 4.92 3.31 -2.04
N PHE A 64 5.21 2.78 -0.86
CA PHE A 64 4.82 3.35 0.44
C PHE A 64 5.96 3.16 1.45
N TYR A 65 5.99 3.98 2.49
CA TYR A 65 6.98 3.88 3.57
C TYR A 65 6.30 4.06 4.93
N TYR A 66 6.97 3.63 5.99
CA TYR A 66 6.56 3.91 7.36
C TYR A 66 7.27 5.17 7.85
N ASP A 67 6.51 6.17 8.25
CA ASP A 67 7.01 7.36 8.92
C ASP A 67 7.08 7.09 10.42
N GLU A 68 8.29 7.13 10.99
CA GLU A 68 8.49 6.91 12.42
C GLU A 68 8.06 8.11 13.27
N GLN A 69 8.05 9.33 12.72
CA GLN A 69 7.63 10.53 13.44
C GLN A 69 6.11 10.57 13.60
N GLU A 70 5.40 10.28 12.52
CA GLU A 70 3.93 10.27 12.49
C GLU A 70 3.35 8.89 12.87
N HIS A 71 4.20 7.88 13.02
CA HIS A 71 3.83 6.49 13.28
C HIS A 71 2.82 5.90 12.27
N LEU A 72 2.85 6.36 11.02
CA LEU A 72 1.89 6.01 9.97
C LEU A 72 2.59 5.57 8.68
N TYR A 73 1.93 4.70 7.92
CA TYR A 73 2.32 4.37 6.56
C TYR A 73 1.80 5.44 5.60
N LEU A 74 2.72 5.99 4.81
CA LEU A 74 2.47 7.07 3.85
C LEU A 74 2.77 6.62 2.42
N LEU A 75 2.00 7.15 1.48
CA LEU A 75 2.18 6.91 0.05
C LEU A 75 3.35 7.76 -0.46
N VAL A 76 4.25 7.17 -1.26
CA VAL A 76 5.28 7.95 -1.95
C VAL A 76 4.63 8.67 -3.14
N ILE A 77 4.51 9.99 -3.05
CA ILE A 77 4.05 10.82 -4.15
C ILE A 77 5.29 11.28 -4.93
N ILE A 78 5.60 10.60 -6.02
CA ILE A 78 6.60 11.09 -6.97
C ILE A 78 5.94 12.27 -7.70
N GLN A 79 6.23 13.49 -7.26
CA GLN A 79 5.91 14.66 -8.06
C GLN A 79 6.80 14.60 -9.28
N ALA A 80 6.20 14.46 -10.48
CA ALA A 80 6.93 14.70 -11.71
C ALA A 80 7.44 16.14 -11.63
N VAL A 81 8.76 16.31 -11.52
CA VAL A 81 9.39 17.63 -11.62
C VAL A 81 8.94 18.21 -12.95
N PRO A 82 8.26 19.37 -12.99
CA PRO A 82 7.92 19.99 -14.26
C PRO A 82 9.25 20.25 -14.98
N GLU A 83 9.35 19.69 -16.18
CA GLU A 83 10.46 19.84 -17.11
C GLU A 83 10.82 21.33 -17.15
N MET A 84 11.98 21.69 -16.59
CA MET A 84 12.46 23.06 -16.63
C MET A 84 12.57 23.44 -18.10
N GLU A 85 11.70 24.33 -18.57
CA GLU A 85 11.85 25.00 -19.85
C GLU A 85 13.24 25.64 -19.85
N THR A 86 14.18 24.98 -20.53
CA THR A 86 15.44 25.60 -20.94
C THR A 86 15.08 26.67 -21.97
N LYS A 87 14.71 27.87 -21.48
CA LYS A 87 14.73 29.07 -22.31
C LYS A 87 16.19 29.37 -22.64
N LYS A 88 16.63 28.90 -23.79
CA LYS A 88 17.78 29.48 -24.50
C LYS A 88 17.39 30.89 -24.91
N LEU A 89 18.12 31.88 -24.42
CA LEU A 89 18.32 33.18 -25.05
C LEU A 89 19.79 33.54 -24.88
#